data_AF-A0A9P6X3E4-F1
#
_entry.id   AF-A0A9P6X3E4-F1
#
_cell.length_a   1.000
_cell.length_b   1.000
_cell.length_c   1.000
_cell.angle_alpha   90.00
_cell.angle_beta   90.00
_cell.angle_gamma   90.00
#
_symmetry.space_group_name_H-M   'P 1'
#
loop_
_entity.id
_entity.type
_entity.pdbx_description
1 polymer ?
#
loop_
_entity_poly.entity_id
_entity_poly.type
_entity_poly.pdbx_seq_one_letter_code
_entity_poly.pdbx_strand_id
1 'polypeptide(L)'
;MEEIIRNVVRQMDVEKEEKANGNEIPLDISNELANTLSYQLQKNFKKCRRETQRYTLDEWTTPEKINKTILPYLKRHSTETAIVVNTIYKITENTRFQARVAMEIFEQLQYVLQEATSQAEATAIIDKCREQSRRLAVFGLATAKAQEKEARDYSDKALNIPISIRHLESAEEDPKTKNAYSDEFLNKFHQANFEQKLVQQASGSRGSFFGQGTPQRWGNQQNNYTNSSHQNHPPHHPNNNTPNNQ
;
A
#
# COMPACT_ATOMS: atom_id res chain seq x y z
N MET A 1 49.79 13.39 -20.53
CA MET A 1 49.20 12.37 -19.64
C MET A 1 48.45 13.02 -18.48
N GLU A 2 49.03 13.99 -17.76
CA GLU A 2 48.34 14.72 -16.67
C GLU A 2 47.11 15.53 -17.09
N GLU A 3 47.10 16.07 -18.31
CA GLU A 3 45.97 16.87 -18.84
C GLU A 3 44.75 15.98 -19.15
N ILE A 4 44.99 14.74 -19.58
CA ILE A 4 43.96 13.72 -19.80
C ILE A 4 43.36 13.29 -18.46
N ILE A 5 44.20 13.07 -17.44
CA ILE A 5 43.74 12.71 -16.09
C ILE A 5 42.90 13.85 -15.48
N ARG A 6 43.32 15.11 -15.64
CA ARG A 6 42.54 16.27 -15.17
C ARG A 6 41.18 16.40 -15.87
N ASN A 7 41.11 16.16 -17.18
CA ASN A 7 39.84 16.21 -17.91
C ASN A 7 38.90 15.07 -17.53
N VAL A 8 39.41 13.85 -17.29
CA VAL A 8 38.60 12.71 -16.83
C VAL A 8 38.04 12.95 -15.43
N VAL A 9 38.85 13.46 -14.49
CA VAL A 9 38.38 13.80 -13.14
C VAL A 9 37.30 14.88 -13.20
N ARG A 10 37.48 15.93 -14.00
CA ARG A 10 36.47 16.97 -14.19
C ARG A 10 35.17 16.41 -14.80
N GLN A 11 35.24 15.53 -15.79
CA GLN A 11 34.05 14.87 -16.34
C GLN A 11 33.33 14.00 -15.29
N MET A 12 34.07 13.26 -14.48
CA MET A 12 33.48 12.46 -13.40
C MET A 12 32.80 13.33 -12.34
N ASP A 13 33.37 14.49 -12.02
CA ASP A 13 32.78 15.42 -11.05
C ASP A 13 31.52 16.09 -11.63
N VAL A 14 31.53 16.47 -12.91
CA VAL A 14 30.34 16.96 -13.62
C VAL A 14 29.25 15.90 -13.68
N GLU A 15 29.58 14.65 -14.05
CA GLU A 15 28.59 13.57 -14.11
C GLU A 15 28.02 13.23 -12.71
N LYS A 16 28.83 13.32 -11.66
CA LYS A 16 28.36 13.20 -10.27
C LYS A 16 27.46 14.36 -9.87
N GLU A 17 27.79 15.58 -10.27
CA GLU A 17 27.02 16.78 -9.95
C GLU A 17 25.68 16.79 -10.71
N GLU A 18 25.66 16.41 -11.99
CA GLU A 18 24.44 16.21 -12.79
C GLU A 18 23.57 15.09 -12.19
N LYS A 19 24.16 13.97 -11.77
CA LYS A 19 23.41 12.91 -11.05
C LYS A 19 22.88 13.36 -9.69
N ALA A 20 23.61 14.22 -8.98
CA ALA A 20 23.22 14.72 -7.67
C ALA A 20 22.11 15.77 -7.74
N ASN A 21 22.14 16.62 -8.76
CA ASN A 21 21.13 17.67 -8.99
C ASN A 21 19.85 17.09 -9.62
N GLY A 22 19.97 16.01 -10.39
CA GLY A 22 18.86 15.39 -11.09
C GLY A 22 18.33 16.23 -12.25
N ASN A 23 17.36 15.69 -12.97
CA ASN A 23 16.67 16.39 -14.05
C ASN A 23 15.28 16.82 -13.60
N GLU A 24 14.86 18.01 -14.03
CA GLU A 24 13.49 18.44 -13.84
C GLU A 24 12.51 17.50 -14.55
N ILE A 25 11.35 17.29 -13.94
CA ILE A 25 10.28 16.52 -14.54
C ILE A 25 9.77 17.22 -15.81
N PRO A 26 9.52 16.49 -16.91
CA PRO A 26 8.99 17.09 -18.14
C PRO A 26 7.69 17.87 -17.91
N LEU A 27 7.58 19.04 -18.56
CA LEU A 27 6.47 19.98 -18.39
C LEU A 27 5.08 19.35 -18.65
N ASP A 28 4.98 18.48 -19.66
CA ASP A 28 3.72 17.81 -19.99
C ASP A 28 3.23 16.88 -18.86
N ILE A 29 4.15 16.32 -18.08
CA ILE A 29 3.85 15.43 -16.96
C ILE A 29 3.49 16.27 -15.73
N SER A 30 4.29 17.29 -15.40
CA SER A 30 4.00 18.16 -14.26
C SER A 30 2.68 18.91 -14.42
N ASN A 31 2.38 19.41 -15.62
CA ASN A 31 1.11 20.06 -15.92
C ASN A 31 -0.08 19.12 -15.78
N GLU A 32 0.01 17.86 -16.25
CA GLU A 32 -1.09 16.91 -16.07
C GLU A 32 -1.31 16.61 -14.58
N LEU A 33 -0.23 16.40 -13.81
CA LEU A 33 -0.32 16.12 -12.38
C LEU A 33 -0.92 17.29 -11.58
N ALA A 34 -0.59 18.53 -11.93
CA ALA A 34 -1.06 19.71 -11.23
C ALA A 34 -2.53 20.06 -11.57
N ASN A 35 -2.94 19.87 -12.83
CA ASN A 35 -4.22 20.37 -13.31
C ASN A 35 -5.33 19.29 -13.38
N THR A 36 -4.98 18.02 -13.18
CA THR A 36 -5.96 16.92 -13.24
C THR A 36 -6.46 16.54 -11.86
N LEU A 37 -7.78 16.53 -11.67
CA LEU A 37 -8.38 16.15 -10.41
C LEU A 37 -8.14 14.66 -10.11
N SER A 38 -8.00 14.29 -8.83
CA SER A 38 -7.68 12.91 -8.44
C SER A 38 -8.68 11.87 -8.97
N TYR A 39 -9.97 12.20 -9.05
CA TYR A 39 -10.99 11.30 -9.61
C TYR A 39 -10.81 11.10 -11.13
N GLN A 40 -10.37 12.14 -11.84
CA GLN A 40 -10.10 12.10 -13.27
C GLN A 40 -8.84 11.26 -13.53
N LEU A 41 -7.78 11.45 -12.74
CA LEU A 41 -6.59 10.60 -12.78
C LEU A 41 -6.97 9.13 -12.61
N GLN A 42 -7.79 8.79 -11.61
CA GLN A 42 -8.25 7.41 -11.43
C GLN A 42 -9.05 6.88 -12.63
N LYS A 43 -9.90 7.71 -13.25
CA LYS A 43 -10.64 7.32 -14.46
C LYS A 43 -9.69 7.06 -15.63
N ASN A 44 -8.71 7.94 -15.82
CA ASN A 44 -7.67 7.83 -16.85
C ASN A 44 -6.85 6.56 -16.65
N PHE A 45 -6.49 6.23 -15.41
CA PHE A 45 -5.75 5.02 -15.08
C PHE A 45 -6.54 3.74 -15.37
N LYS A 46 -7.84 3.73 -15.03
CA LYS A 46 -8.73 2.61 -15.38
C LYS A 46 -8.90 2.45 -16.89
N LYS A 47 -8.85 3.53 -17.65
CA LYS A 47 -8.89 3.51 -19.12
C LYS A 47 -7.58 2.97 -19.66
N CYS A 48 -6.45 3.54 -19.25
CA CYS A 48 -5.11 3.11 -19.66
C CYS A 48 -4.87 1.63 -19.38
N ARG A 49 -5.22 1.13 -18.18
CA ARG A 49 -5.14 -0.31 -17.85
C ARG A 49 -5.92 -1.24 -18.76
N ARG A 50 -7.05 -0.77 -19.30
CA ARG A 50 -7.90 -1.54 -20.20
C ARG A 50 -7.36 -1.54 -21.62
N GLU A 51 -6.71 -0.46 -22.02
CA GLU A 51 -6.12 -0.28 -23.34
C GLU A 51 -4.76 -0.98 -23.47
N THR A 52 -4.02 -1.15 -22.37
CA THR A 52 -2.74 -1.87 -22.35
C THR A 52 -2.92 -3.35 -22.68
N GLN A 53 -2.08 -3.82 -23.59
CA GLN A 53 -1.93 -5.19 -24.07
C GLN A 53 -1.77 -6.18 -22.92
N ARG A 54 -2.29 -7.37 -23.16
CA ARG A 54 -2.14 -8.51 -22.26
C ARG A 54 -0.97 -9.35 -22.73
N TYR A 55 -0.14 -9.72 -21.78
CA TYR A 55 0.99 -10.63 -21.97
C TYR A 55 0.71 -11.90 -21.18
N THR A 56 1.06 -13.04 -21.75
CA THR A 56 0.86 -14.36 -21.15
C THR A 56 2.20 -15.09 -21.06
N LEU A 57 2.62 -15.33 -19.83
CA LEU A 57 3.76 -16.14 -19.43
C LEU A 57 3.44 -16.71 -18.04
N ASP A 58 2.50 -17.67 -18.01
CA ASP A 58 2.02 -18.43 -16.84
C ASP A 58 2.23 -17.73 -15.49
N GLU A 59 3.16 -18.23 -14.67
CA GLU A 59 3.48 -17.78 -13.32
C GLU A 59 3.82 -16.27 -13.23
N TRP A 60 4.52 -15.74 -14.23
CA TRP A 60 5.01 -14.36 -14.22
C TRP A 60 3.92 -13.33 -14.53
N THR A 61 2.89 -13.73 -15.27
CA THR A 61 1.82 -12.83 -15.72
C THR A 61 0.48 -13.07 -15.03
N THR A 62 0.29 -14.24 -14.42
CA THR A 62 -0.96 -14.60 -13.74
C THR A 62 -1.02 -13.94 -12.35
N PRO A 63 -2.01 -13.08 -12.08
CA PRO A 63 -2.10 -12.45 -10.77
C PRO A 63 -2.54 -13.41 -9.68
N GLU A 64 -1.65 -13.65 -8.72
CA GLU A 64 -2.02 -14.29 -7.45
C GLU A 64 -2.97 -13.40 -6.64
N LYS A 65 -3.95 -14.01 -5.97
CA LYS A 65 -4.88 -13.36 -5.05
C LYS A 65 -5.17 -14.28 -3.88
N ILE A 66 -5.39 -13.70 -2.72
CA ILE A 66 -5.82 -14.47 -1.56
C ILE A 66 -7.23 -15.05 -1.78
N ASN A 67 -7.43 -16.29 -1.33
CA ASN A 67 -8.72 -16.96 -1.47
C ASN A 67 -9.80 -16.21 -0.66
N LYS A 68 -10.95 -15.93 -1.31
CA LYS A 68 -12.07 -15.22 -0.69
C LYS A 68 -12.57 -15.89 0.59
N THR A 69 -12.48 -17.21 0.66
CA THR A 69 -12.86 -18.02 1.82
C THR A 69 -11.94 -17.84 3.02
N ILE A 70 -10.67 -17.46 2.81
CA ILE A 70 -9.66 -17.26 3.87
C ILE A 70 -9.76 -15.85 4.47
N LEU A 71 -10.18 -14.86 3.68
CA LEU A 71 -10.26 -13.46 4.11
C LEU A 71 -11.02 -13.23 5.44
N PRO A 72 -12.18 -13.85 5.71
CA PRO A 72 -12.87 -13.68 6.99
C PRO A 72 -12.05 -14.19 8.18
N TYR A 73 -11.34 -15.31 8.01
CA TYR A 73 -10.48 -15.88 9.06
C TYR A 73 -9.28 -14.96 9.33
N LEU A 74 -8.65 -14.46 8.27
CA LEU A 74 -7.53 -13.52 8.38
C LEU A 74 -7.96 -12.25 9.14
N LYS A 75 -9.13 -11.67 8.81
CA LYS A 75 -9.66 -10.48 9.49
C LYS A 75 -9.98 -10.72 10.96
N ARG A 76 -10.49 -11.90 11.31
CA ARG A 76 -10.76 -12.28 12.71
C ARG A 76 -9.48 -12.38 13.53
N HIS A 77 -8.40 -12.89 12.94
CA HIS A 77 -7.12 -13.02 13.63
C HIS A 77 -6.38 -11.68 13.73
N SER A 78 -6.31 -10.93 12.63
CA SER A 78 -5.73 -9.58 12.60
C SER A 78 -6.31 -8.78 11.45
N THR A 79 -7.15 -7.80 11.78
CA THR A 79 -7.71 -6.88 10.80
C THR A 79 -6.61 -6.04 10.13
N GLU A 80 -5.58 -5.64 10.89
CA GLU A 80 -4.43 -4.90 10.39
C GLU A 80 -3.62 -5.72 9.38
N THR A 81 -3.36 -7.01 9.67
CA THR A 81 -2.67 -7.89 8.74
C THR A 81 -3.50 -8.11 7.47
N ALA A 82 -4.82 -8.29 7.60
CA ALA A 82 -5.71 -8.41 6.44
C ALA A 82 -5.67 -7.16 5.56
N ILE A 83 -5.55 -5.99 6.16
CA ILE A 83 -5.40 -4.72 5.46
C ILE A 83 -4.06 -4.69 4.70
N VAL A 84 -2.94 -4.95 5.39
CA VAL A 84 -1.59 -4.94 4.79
C VAL A 84 -1.51 -5.90 3.60
N VAL A 85 -2.03 -7.11 3.74
CA VAL A 85 -2.07 -8.11 2.66
C VAL A 85 -2.83 -7.58 1.43
N ASN A 86 -3.99 -6.96 1.62
CA ASN A 86 -4.74 -6.36 0.51
C ASN A 86 -3.96 -5.21 -0.16
N THR A 87 -3.30 -4.37 0.64
CA THR A 87 -2.45 -3.29 0.13
C THR A 87 -1.26 -3.84 -0.67
N ILE A 88 -0.61 -4.91 -0.22
CA ILE A 88 0.47 -5.58 -0.97
C ILE A 88 -0.05 -6.08 -2.33
N TYR A 89 -1.15 -6.83 -2.38
CA TYR A 89 -1.68 -7.31 -3.67
C TYR A 89 -2.08 -6.16 -4.61
N LYS A 90 -2.57 -5.04 -4.07
CA LYS A 90 -2.86 -3.82 -4.85
C LYS A 90 -1.57 -3.21 -5.43
N ILE A 91 -0.51 -3.12 -4.63
CA ILE A 91 0.80 -2.63 -5.08
C ILE A 91 1.35 -3.56 -6.18
N THR A 92 1.32 -4.88 -5.96
CA THR A 92 1.77 -5.88 -6.93
C THR A 92 1.03 -5.77 -8.26
N GLU A 93 -0.29 -5.54 -8.24
CA GLU A 93 -1.07 -5.30 -9.46
C GLU A 93 -0.65 -4.01 -10.19
N ASN A 94 -0.30 -2.95 -9.46
CA ASN A 94 0.25 -1.72 -10.04
C ASN A 94 1.61 -1.99 -10.70
N THR A 95 2.49 -2.73 -10.04
CA THR A 95 3.81 -3.12 -10.57
C THR A 95 3.67 -3.97 -11.83
N ARG A 96 2.77 -4.96 -11.85
CA ARG A 96 2.49 -5.75 -13.05
C ARG A 96 1.96 -4.90 -14.19
N PHE A 97 1.10 -3.92 -13.91
CA PHE A 97 0.64 -2.98 -14.93
C PHE A 97 1.80 -2.15 -15.51
N GLN A 98 2.69 -1.62 -14.67
CA GLN A 98 3.87 -0.88 -15.14
C GLN A 98 4.75 -1.75 -16.04
N ALA A 99 4.99 -3.01 -15.65
CA ALA A 99 5.73 -3.97 -16.48
C ALA A 99 5.06 -4.21 -17.84
N ARG A 100 3.72 -4.31 -17.90
CA ARG A 100 2.99 -4.46 -19.17
C ARG A 100 3.19 -3.27 -20.10
N VAL A 101 3.10 -2.04 -19.58
CA VAL A 101 3.34 -0.85 -20.40
C VAL A 101 4.80 -0.79 -20.86
N ALA A 102 5.76 -1.18 -20.01
CA ALA A 102 7.16 -1.27 -20.41
C ALA A 102 7.40 -2.31 -21.52
N MET A 103 6.73 -3.47 -21.47
CA MET A 103 6.78 -4.46 -22.55
C MET A 103 6.19 -3.92 -23.86
N GLU A 104 5.06 -3.20 -23.82
CA GLU A 104 4.49 -2.57 -25.03
C GLU A 104 5.44 -1.57 -25.67
N ILE A 105 6.11 -0.74 -24.86
CA ILE A 105 7.09 0.23 -25.34
C ILE A 105 8.31 -0.50 -25.91
N PHE A 106 8.79 -1.54 -25.24
CA PHE A 106 9.92 -2.34 -25.71
C PHE A 106 9.64 -2.96 -27.09
N GLU A 107 8.50 -3.60 -27.28
CA GLU A 107 8.10 -4.19 -28.57
C GLU A 107 7.97 -3.14 -29.67
N GLN A 108 7.39 -1.97 -29.36
CA GLN A 108 7.26 -0.87 -30.31
C GLN A 108 8.61 -0.29 -30.72
N LEU A 109 9.54 -0.12 -29.78
CA LEU A 109 10.89 0.32 -30.08
C LEU A 109 11.66 -0.73 -30.90
N GLN A 110 11.49 -2.02 -30.57
CA GLN A 110 12.08 -3.10 -31.35
C GLN A 110 11.56 -3.10 -32.79
N TYR A 111 10.25 -2.91 -32.99
CA TYR A 111 9.66 -2.80 -34.32
C TYR A 111 10.25 -1.64 -35.12
N VAL A 112 10.41 -0.46 -34.50
CA VAL A 112 11.04 0.70 -35.16
C VAL A 112 12.48 0.40 -35.60
N LEU A 113 13.23 -0.35 -34.80
CA LEU A 113 14.63 -0.68 -35.10
C LEU A 113 14.80 -1.76 -36.18
N GLN A 114 13.83 -2.68 -36.31
CA GLN A 114 13.99 -3.90 -37.10
C GLN A 114 13.09 -3.97 -38.33
N GLU A 115 11.89 -3.42 -38.25
CA GLU A 115 10.80 -3.69 -39.20
C GLU A 115 10.25 -2.43 -39.89
N ALA A 116 10.40 -1.24 -39.29
CA ALA A 116 9.86 -0.02 -39.87
C ALA A 116 10.47 0.27 -41.26
N THR A 117 9.58 0.47 -42.24
CA THR A 117 9.98 0.63 -43.66
C THR A 117 10.04 2.08 -44.10
N SER A 118 9.50 2.99 -43.30
CA SER A 118 9.47 4.42 -43.60
C SER A 118 9.67 5.28 -42.37
N GLN A 119 10.20 6.50 -42.59
CA GLN A 119 10.37 7.49 -41.52
C GLN A 119 9.03 7.90 -40.90
N ALA A 120 7.97 8.01 -41.72
CA ALA A 120 6.65 8.40 -41.25
C ALA A 120 6.06 7.35 -40.28
N GLU A 121 6.20 6.07 -40.62
CA GLU A 121 5.81 4.95 -39.78
C GLU A 121 6.61 4.92 -38.47
N ALA A 122 7.94 5.02 -38.55
CA ALA A 122 8.81 5.06 -37.37
C ALA A 122 8.44 6.21 -36.42
N THR A 123 8.19 7.40 -36.98
CA THR A 123 7.81 8.58 -36.19
C THR A 123 6.47 8.38 -35.48
N ALA A 124 5.46 7.83 -36.16
CA ALA A 124 4.16 7.56 -35.55
C ALA A 124 4.24 6.58 -34.38
N ILE A 125 5.11 5.57 -34.47
CA ILE A 125 5.33 4.60 -33.38
C ILE A 125 6.10 5.23 -32.22
N ILE A 126 7.12 6.04 -32.51
CA ILE A 126 7.85 6.79 -31.48
C ILE A 126 6.91 7.74 -30.71
N ASP A 127 5.99 8.43 -31.40
CA ASP A 127 4.99 9.29 -30.76
C ASP A 127 4.05 8.48 -29.84
N LYS A 128 3.68 7.27 -30.24
CA LYS A 128 2.91 6.35 -29.41
C LYS A 128 3.70 5.92 -28.16
N CYS A 129 4.97 5.54 -28.30
CA CYS A 129 5.87 5.23 -27.19
C CYS A 129 6.01 6.40 -26.21
N ARG A 130 6.14 7.62 -26.74
CA ARG A 130 6.23 8.86 -25.96
C ARG A 130 4.97 9.05 -25.12
N GLU A 131 3.78 8.92 -25.72
CA GLU A 131 2.52 9.09 -25.01
C GLU A 131 2.29 7.99 -23.95
N GLN A 132 2.65 6.73 -24.24
CA GLN A 132 2.58 5.64 -23.25
C GLN A 132 3.52 5.89 -22.07
N SER A 133 4.75 6.33 -22.34
CA SER A 133 5.74 6.67 -21.31
C SER A 133 5.26 7.83 -20.44
N ARG A 134 4.68 8.87 -21.06
CA ARG A 134 4.10 10.02 -20.37
C ARG A 134 2.97 9.60 -19.43
N ARG A 135 2.01 8.80 -19.91
CA ARG A 135 0.91 8.26 -19.10
C ARG A 135 1.41 7.37 -17.98
N LEU A 136 2.42 6.56 -18.22
CA LEU A 136 3.03 5.68 -17.22
C LEU A 136 3.70 6.50 -16.10
N ALA A 137 4.39 7.58 -16.44
CA ALA A 137 5.01 8.48 -15.47
C ALA A 137 3.95 9.19 -14.60
N VAL A 138 2.90 9.74 -15.22
CA VAL A 138 1.75 10.33 -14.50
C VAL A 138 1.11 9.29 -13.57
N PHE A 139 0.87 8.07 -14.08
CA PHE A 139 0.33 6.97 -13.28
C PHE A 139 1.23 6.64 -12.08
N GLY A 140 2.54 6.51 -12.29
CA GLY A 140 3.51 6.17 -11.25
C GLY A 140 3.53 7.21 -10.14
N LEU A 141 3.66 8.50 -10.49
CA LEU A 141 3.73 9.60 -9.52
C LEU A 141 2.42 9.80 -8.76
N ALA A 142 1.28 9.75 -9.45
CA ALA A 142 -0.03 9.85 -8.79
C ALA A 142 -0.30 8.65 -7.87
N THR A 143 0.14 7.45 -8.27
CA THR A 143 0.05 6.25 -7.43
C THR A 143 0.92 6.36 -6.19
N ALA A 144 2.15 6.88 -6.33
CA ALA A 144 3.04 7.13 -5.19
C ALA A 144 2.41 8.11 -4.20
N LYS A 145 1.87 9.25 -4.67
CA LYS A 145 1.14 10.21 -3.82
C LYS A 145 -0.06 9.58 -3.11
N ALA A 146 -0.79 8.69 -3.78
CA ALA A 146 -1.90 7.97 -3.16
C ALA A 146 -1.43 6.96 -2.09
N GLN A 147 -0.30 6.29 -2.31
CA GLN A 147 0.30 5.36 -1.35
C GLN A 147 0.87 6.09 -0.12
N GLU A 148 1.54 7.24 -0.30
CA GLU A 148 1.98 8.10 0.79
C GLU A 148 0.81 8.51 1.68
N LYS A 149 -0.32 8.89 1.08
CA LYS A 149 -1.55 9.22 1.81
C LYS A 149 -2.11 8.00 2.54
N GLU A 150 -2.18 6.84 1.89
CA GLU A 150 -2.69 5.60 2.51
C GLU A 150 -1.81 5.18 3.71
N ALA A 151 -0.49 5.32 3.60
CA ALA A 151 0.44 5.09 4.70
C ALA A 151 0.18 6.06 5.87
N ARG A 152 0.02 7.36 5.57
CA ARG A 152 -0.33 8.36 6.59
C ARG A 152 -1.65 8.03 7.28
N ASP A 153 -2.69 7.68 6.53
CA ASP A 153 -3.99 7.32 7.08
C ASP A 153 -3.91 6.10 8.04
N TYR A 154 -2.97 5.17 7.81
CA TYR A 154 -2.70 4.07 8.75
C TYR A 154 -1.96 4.54 10.00
N SER A 155 -0.91 5.34 9.82
CA SER A 155 -0.14 5.91 10.93
C SER A 155 -1.04 6.76 11.84
N ASP A 156 -1.92 7.57 11.28
CA ASP A 156 -2.82 8.44 12.05
C ASP A 156 -3.79 7.64 12.93
N LYS A 157 -4.32 6.53 12.38
CA LYS A 157 -5.19 5.61 13.12
C LYS A 157 -4.42 4.89 14.23
N ALA A 158 -3.20 4.43 13.95
CA ALA A 158 -2.38 3.72 14.93
C ALA A 158 -1.94 4.65 16.09
N LEU A 159 -1.65 5.92 15.79
CA LEU A 159 -1.21 6.91 16.77
C LEU A 159 -2.35 7.57 17.55
N ASN A 160 -3.62 7.29 17.20
CA ASN A 160 -4.80 7.94 17.78
C ASN A 160 -4.67 9.47 17.84
N ILE A 161 -4.24 10.08 16.73
CA ILE A 161 -3.95 11.51 16.67
C ILE A 161 -5.18 12.33 17.09
N PRO A 162 -5.07 13.23 18.08
CA PRO A 162 -6.17 14.11 18.48
C PRO A 162 -6.67 14.97 17.32
N ILE A 163 -7.98 15.06 17.18
CA ILE A 163 -8.64 15.85 16.11
C ILE A 163 -8.18 17.31 16.13
N SER A 164 -7.85 17.84 17.31
CA SER A 164 -7.40 19.21 17.53
C SER A 164 -6.07 19.56 16.87
N ILE A 165 -5.19 18.59 16.59
CA ILE A 165 -3.86 18.84 15.98
C ILE A 165 -3.75 18.33 14.55
N ARG A 166 -4.80 17.66 14.06
CA ARG A 166 -4.90 17.09 12.71
C ARG A 166 -4.79 18.14 11.58
N HIS A 167 -4.97 19.42 11.87
CA HIS A 167 -4.91 20.48 10.87
C HIS A 167 -3.49 21.04 10.65
N LEU A 168 -2.51 20.65 11.46
CA LEU A 168 -1.13 21.17 11.44
C LEU A 168 -0.17 20.27 10.64
N GLU A 169 -0.73 19.36 9.85
CA GLU A 169 -0.05 18.31 9.10
C GLU A 169 0.80 18.81 7.93
N SER A 170 0.91 20.12 7.71
CA SER A 170 1.78 20.70 6.68
C SER A 170 3.24 20.62 7.11
N ALA A 171 3.98 19.66 6.52
CA ALA A 171 5.43 19.55 6.67
C ALA A 171 6.18 20.63 5.88
N GLU A 172 6.98 21.43 6.59
CA GLU A 172 8.14 22.16 6.06
C GLU A 172 9.33 21.19 5.89
N GLU A 173 10.29 21.56 5.03
CA GLU A 173 11.00 20.62 4.14
C GLU A 173 12.53 20.56 4.31
N ASP A 174 13.07 19.34 4.14
CA ASP A 174 14.41 19.12 3.59
C ASP A 174 14.27 18.98 2.06
N PRO A 175 15.12 19.64 1.24
CA PRO A 175 15.02 19.62 -0.22
C PRO A 175 15.13 18.24 -0.86
N LYS A 176 15.66 17.22 -0.15
CA LYS A 176 15.81 15.86 -0.67
C LYS A 176 14.74 14.89 -0.17
N THR A 177 14.24 15.06 1.04
CA THR A 177 13.24 14.17 1.64
C THR A 177 12.28 14.93 2.53
N LYS A 178 10.99 14.63 2.40
CA LYS A 178 9.94 15.23 3.24
C LYS A 178 9.47 14.23 4.28
N ASN A 179 9.59 14.60 5.57
CA ASN A 179 8.96 13.82 6.64
C ASN A 179 7.44 13.82 6.49
N ALA A 180 6.81 12.70 6.84
CA ALA A 180 5.35 12.58 6.75
C ALA A 180 4.59 13.48 7.74
N TYR A 181 5.26 13.89 8.82
CA TYR A 181 4.77 14.78 9.89
C TYR A 181 5.75 15.94 10.07
N SER A 182 5.22 17.15 10.29
CA SER A 182 6.02 18.37 10.51
C SER A 182 6.58 18.44 11.94
N ASP A 183 7.66 19.21 12.14
CA ASP A 183 8.19 19.45 13.48
C ASP A 183 7.16 20.16 14.38
N GLU A 184 6.38 21.09 13.80
CA GLU A 184 5.27 21.74 14.51
C GLU A 184 4.22 20.71 14.96
N PHE A 185 3.85 19.77 14.08
CA PHE A 185 2.93 18.70 14.40
C PHE A 185 3.47 17.83 15.54
N LEU A 186 4.74 17.40 15.46
CA LEU A 186 5.36 16.55 16.47
C LEU A 186 5.38 17.22 17.84
N ASN A 187 5.72 18.51 17.90
CA ASN A 187 5.72 19.27 19.14
C ASN A 187 4.32 19.30 19.79
N LYS A 188 3.26 19.60 19.02
CA LYS A 188 1.90 19.62 19.57
C LYS A 188 1.37 18.23 19.88
N PHE A 189 1.77 17.19 19.15
CA PHE A 189 1.45 15.80 19.46
C PHE A 189 2.07 15.36 20.79
N HIS A 190 3.35 15.67 21.02
CA HIS A 190 4.02 15.39 22.29
C HIS A 190 3.39 16.15 23.45
N GLN A 191 3.07 17.43 23.25
CA GLN A 191 2.36 18.24 24.25
C GLN A 191 0.99 17.63 24.59
N ALA A 192 0.16 17.31 23.59
CA ALA A 192 -1.16 16.73 23.81
C ALA A 192 -1.08 15.39 24.54
N ASN A 193 -0.12 14.53 24.19
CA ASN A 193 0.10 13.27 24.90
C ASN A 193 0.57 13.46 26.35
N PHE A 194 1.41 14.46 26.60
CA PHE A 194 1.85 14.81 27.94
C PHE A 194 0.69 15.31 28.80
N GLU A 195 -0.11 16.24 28.27
CA GLU A 195 -1.32 16.75 28.92
C GLU A 195 -2.32 15.63 29.21
N GLN A 196 -2.57 14.73 28.25
CA GLN A 196 -3.46 13.58 28.44
C GLN A 196 -2.96 12.65 29.55
N LYS A 197 -1.65 12.38 29.62
CA LYS A 197 -1.05 11.58 30.71
C LYS A 197 -1.20 12.26 32.06
N LEU A 198 -0.98 13.58 32.15
CA LEU A 198 -1.19 14.34 33.38
C LEU A 198 -2.65 14.28 33.85
N VAL A 199 -3.61 14.43 32.94
CA VAL A 199 -5.05 14.33 33.26
C VAL A 199 -5.41 12.93 33.73
N GLN A 200 -4.88 11.86 33.10
CA GLN A 200 -5.08 10.48 33.54
C GLN A 200 -4.49 10.22 34.93
N GLN A 201 -3.30 10.77 35.23
CA GLN A 201 -2.67 10.62 36.54
C GLN A 201 -3.43 11.41 37.64
N ALA A 202 -3.90 12.62 37.32
CA ALA A 202 -4.70 13.43 38.25
C ALA A 202 -6.11 12.86 38.50
N SER A 203 -6.69 12.17 37.51
CA SER A 203 -8.01 11.52 37.62
C SER A 203 -7.95 10.13 38.27
N GLY A 204 -6.83 9.41 38.12
CA GLY A 204 -6.57 8.13 38.80
C GLY A 204 -6.37 8.22 40.33
N SER A 205 -6.18 9.42 40.88
CA SER A 205 -6.01 9.63 42.32
C SER A 205 -7.31 9.81 43.11
N ARG A 206 -8.50 9.72 42.46
CA ARG A 206 -9.83 9.89 43.09
C ARG A 206 -10.69 8.61 43.04
N GLY A 207 -10.08 7.47 43.35
CA GLY A 207 -10.77 6.19 43.53
C GLY A 207 -10.33 5.48 44.83
N SER A 208 -10.82 5.99 45.96
CA SER A 208 -11.23 5.29 47.20
C SER A 208 -10.79 3.81 47.33
N PHE A 209 -10.03 3.32 48.32
CA PHE A 209 -10.00 3.64 49.76
C PHE A 209 -11.39 4.00 50.30
N PHE A 210 -12.24 2.99 50.56
CA PHE A 210 -13.19 2.87 51.69
C PHE A 210 -14.08 1.62 51.53
N GLY A 211 -14.11 0.75 52.56
CA GLY A 211 -15.01 -0.41 52.73
C GLY A 211 -14.27 -1.76 52.78
N GLN A 212 -13.51 -2.11 53.83
CA GLN A 212 -13.98 -2.60 55.14
C GLN A 212 -14.86 -3.87 55.08
N GLY A 213 -14.21 -5.04 55.12
CA GLY A 213 -14.50 -6.17 56.01
C GLY A 213 -15.87 -6.87 55.95
N THR A 214 -15.88 -8.08 55.39
CA THR A 214 -16.55 -9.25 55.99
C THR A 214 -15.78 -10.54 55.65
N PRO A 215 -15.23 -11.27 56.63
CA PRO A 215 -14.83 -12.67 56.45
C PRO A 215 -16.01 -13.61 56.78
N GLN A 216 -15.92 -14.86 56.31
CA GLN A 216 -16.79 -16.03 56.60
C GLN A 216 -18.04 -16.22 55.75
N ARG A 217 -18.02 -17.28 54.92
CA ARG A 217 -18.93 -18.42 55.13
C ARG A 217 -18.37 -19.70 54.52
N TRP A 218 -17.72 -20.49 55.38
CA TRP A 218 -17.60 -21.93 55.20
C TRP A 218 -19.00 -22.56 55.31
N GLY A 219 -19.33 -23.44 54.37
CA GLY A 219 -20.56 -24.21 54.37
C GLY A 219 -20.34 -25.50 53.60
N ASN A 220 -19.90 -26.53 54.33
CA ASN A 220 -19.92 -27.94 53.95
C ASN A 220 -21.20 -28.33 53.19
N GLN A 221 -21.07 -29.07 52.09
CA GLN A 221 -21.82 -30.31 51.95
C GLN A 221 -21.07 -31.30 51.05
N GLN A 222 -20.89 -32.48 51.63
CA GLN A 222 -20.19 -33.65 51.12
C GLN A 222 -20.97 -34.34 50.01
N ASN A 223 -20.20 -35.01 49.15
CA ASN A 223 -20.44 -36.33 48.54
C ASN A 223 -21.79 -36.62 47.86
N ASN A 224 -21.72 -36.95 46.57
CA ASN A 224 -22.09 -38.32 46.17
C ASN A 224 -21.36 -38.77 44.89
N TYR A 225 -20.74 -39.94 45.00
CA TYR A 225 -20.27 -40.77 43.89
C TYR A 225 -21.47 -41.25 43.06
N THR A 226 -21.35 -41.30 41.73
CA THR A 226 -21.36 -42.56 40.92
C THR A 226 -21.62 -42.29 39.42
N ASN A 227 -20.63 -42.69 38.62
CA ASN A 227 -20.71 -43.67 37.54
C ASN A 227 -21.39 -43.35 36.18
N SER A 228 -20.71 -43.85 35.13
CA SER A 228 -21.15 -44.08 33.74
C SER A 228 -21.36 -42.85 32.84
N SER A 229 -20.99 -42.84 31.57
CA SER A 229 -20.32 -43.81 30.70
C SER A 229 -20.03 -43.09 29.38
N HIS A 230 -19.02 -43.59 28.66
CA HIS A 230 -18.76 -43.26 27.27
C HIS A 230 -20.03 -43.30 26.40
N GLN A 231 -20.15 -42.37 25.44
CA GLN A 231 -20.29 -42.74 24.03
C GLN A 231 -20.12 -41.55 23.08
N ASN A 232 -19.14 -41.70 22.20
CA ASN A 232 -18.92 -40.91 20.99
C ASN A 232 -20.05 -41.18 19.99
N HIS A 233 -20.58 -40.12 19.37
CA HIS A 233 -21.35 -40.21 18.14
C HIS A 233 -20.61 -39.50 17.01
N PRO A 234 -20.31 -40.20 15.89
CA PRO A 234 -20.02 -39.56 14.61
C PRO A 234 -21.31 -39.49 13.75
N PRO A 235 -21.46 -38.50 12.86
CA PRO A 235 -22.53 -38.50 11.88
C PRO A 235 -22.05 -39.16 10.58
N HIS A 236 -22.75 -40.21 10.13
CA HIS A 236 -22.66 -40.74 8.78
C HIS A 236 -24.06 -40.82 8.15
N HIS A 237 -24.23 -40.10 7.05
CA HIS A 237 -25.09 -40.43 5.91
C HIS A 237 -24.15 -40.69 4.71
N PRO A 238 -24.57 -41.30 3.56
CA PRO A 238 -25.87 -41.85 3.21
C PRO A 238 -25.80 -43.25 2.57
N ASN A 239 -26.93 -43.96 2.46
CA ASN A 239 -27.17 -44.85 1.32
C ASN A 239 -28.68 -45.06 1.13
N ASN A 240 -29.19 -44.79 -0.06
CA ASN A 240 -30.41 -45.44 -0.57
C ASN A 240 -30.41 -45.32 -2.10
N ASN A 241 -29.85 -46.35 -2.72
CA ASN A 241 -30.18 -46.74 -4.09
C ASN A 241 -31.46 -47.57 -4.03
N THR A 242 -32.44 -47.23 -4.88
CA THR A 242 -33.35 -48.23 -5.46
C THR A 242 -33.88 -47.72 -6.81
N PRO A 243 -34.17 -48.61 -7.77
CA PRO A 243 -34.18 -48.32 -9.21
C PRO A 243 -35.60 -48.26 -9.80
N ASN A 244 -35.70 -47.76 -11.04
CA ASN A 244 -36.68 -48.13 -12.08
C ASN A 244 -36.13 -47.56 -13.39
N ASN A 245 -35.75 -48.33 -14.43
CA ASN A 245 -36.53 -49.22 -15.29
C ASN A 245 -37.83 -48.58 -15.83
N GLN A 246 -37.71 -47.79 -16.89
CA GLN A 246 -38.26 -48.05 -18.24
C GLN A 246 -37.74 -47.00 -19.23
#